data_AF-A0A955IGC7-F1
#
_entry.id   AF-A0A955IGC7-F1
#
_cell.length_a   1.000
_cell.length_b   1.000
_cell.length_c   1.000
_cell.angle_alpha   90.00
_cell.angle_beta   90.00
_cell.angle_gamma   90.00
#
_symmetry.space_group_name_H-M   'P 1'
#
loop_
_entity.id
_entity.type
_entity.pdbx_description
1 polymer ?
#
loop_
_entity_poly.entity_id
_entity_poly.type
_entity_poly.pdbx_seq_one_letter_code
_entity_poly.pdbx_strand_id
1 'polypeptide(L)'
;MGRKSEKSPRERREAVLRLLRREAPAQKIARDLEVSENTLYRWRDEFLAGGEQALAAKGPKANQHNELERYEKKLAERDQVIGELTIANRILKKLSDGRL
;
A
#
# COMPACT_ATOMS: atom_id res chain seq x y z
N MET A 1 -0.31 28.07 1.32
CA MET A 1 0.04 26.67 1.62
C MET A 1 0.44 26.58 3.09
N GLY A 2 -0.41 26.00 3.95
CA GLY A 2 -0.14 25.92 5.39
C GLY A 2 1.05 24.99 5.69
N ARG A 3 1.93 25.38 6.62
CA ARG A 3 3.07 24.57 7.07
C ARG A 3 2.58 23.17 7.43
N LYS A 4 3.20 22.13 6.86
CA LYS A 4 3.03 20.75 7.33
C LYS A 4 3.57 20.71 8.76
N SER A 5 2.73 20.32 9.71
CA SER A 5 3.15 20.08 11.08
C SER A 5 4.26 19.01 11.12
N GLU A 6 5.33 19.28 11.86
CA GLU A 6 6.50 18.40 12.02
C GLU A 6 6.24 17.21 12.96
N LYS A 7 5.01 17.05 13.48
CA LYS A 7 4.69 15.95 14.41
C LYS A 7 4.79 14.59 13.73
N SER A 8 5.40 13.64 14.43
CA SER A 8 5.54 12.26 14.00
C SER A 8 4.18 11.56 13.84
N PRO A 9 4.09 10.48 13.04
CA PRO A 9 2.85 9.71 12.92
C PRO A 9 2.33 9.20 14.27
N ARG A 10 3.22 8.88 15.22
CA ARG A 10 2.86 8.43 16.57
C ARG A 10 2.18 9.55 17.38
N GLU A 11 2.74 10.76 17.35
CA GLU A 11 2.17 11.92 18.04
C GLU A 11 0.80 12.30 17.46
N ARG A 12 0.67 12.28 16.12
CA ARG A 12 -0.61 12.53 15.45
C ARG A 12 -1.67 11.52 15.87
N ARG A 13 -1.32 10.23 15.88
CA ARG A 13 -2.22 9.16 16.33
C ARG A 13 -2.68 9.39 17.77
N GLU A 14 -1.74 9.68 18.68
CA GLU A 14 -2.07 9.93 20.08
C GLU A 14 -3.03 11.12 20.23
N ALA A 15 -2.75 12.23 19.53
CA ALA A 15 -3.61 13.40 19.52
C ALA A 15 -5.05 13.08 19.05
N VAL A 16 -5.18 12.30 17.98
CA VAL A 16 -6.48 11.85 17.45
C VAL A 16 -7.20 10.95 18.45
N LEU A 17 -6.50 10.02 19.10
CA LEU A 17 -7.10 9.14 20.11
C LEU A 17 -7.60 9.92 21.33
N ARG A 18 -6.79 10.87 21.84
CA ARG A 18 -7.20 11.79 22.93
C ARG A 18 -8.48 12.55 22.56
N LEU A 19 -8.56 13.04 21.32
CA LEU A 19 -9.73 13.76 20.81
C LEU A 19 -10.97 12.85 20.73
N LEU A 20 -10.84 11.66 20.15
CA LEU A 20 -11.95 10.71 19.97
C LEU A 20 -12.50 10.19 21.31
N ARG A 21 -11.61 9.98 22.28
CA ARG A 21 -11.97 9.58 23.66
C ARG A 21 -12.49 10.74 24.52
N ARG A 22 -12.48 11.97 23.99
CA ARG A 22 -12.90 13.19 24.70
C ARG A 22 -12.12 13.44 25.99
N GLU A 23 -10.84 13.06 26.03
CA GLU A 23 -9.97 13.25 27.20
C GLU A 23 -9.68 14.74 27.47
N ALA A 24 -9.74 15.58 26.42
CA ALA A 24 -9.62 17.02 26.53
C ALA A 24 -10.33 17.72 25.34
N PRO A 25 -10.67 19.02 25.47
CA PRO A 25 -11.17 19.81 24.35
C PRO A 25 -10.15 19.90 23.20
N ALA A 26 -10.63 19.97 21.96
CA ALA A 26 -9.79 20.06 20.75
C ALA A 26 -8.78 21.21 20.84
N GLN A 27 -9.20 22.38 21.33
CA GLN A 27 -8.35 23.54 21.56
C GLN A 27 -7.16 23.24 22.49
N LYS A 28 -7.39 22.49 23.58
CA LYS A 28 -6.33 22.13 24.53
C LYS A 28 -5.34 21.17 23.88
N ILE A 29 -5.84 20.12 23.22
CA ILE A 29 -5.00 19.14 22.52
C ILE A 29 -4.16 19.83 21.43
N ALA A 30 -4.77 20.71 20.64
CA ALA A 30 -4.09 21.44 19.58
C ALA A 30 -2.98 22.36 20.14
N ARG A 31 -3.24 23.05 21.26
CA ARG A 31 -2.23 23.87 21.95
C ARG A 31 -1.08 23.02 22.52
N ASP A 32 -1.36 21.91 23.19
CA ASP A 32 -0.34 21.00 23.73
C ASP A 32 0.64 20.51 22.64
N LEU A 33 0.14 20.37 21.41
CA LEU A 33 0.90 19.93 20.25
C LEU A 33 1.37 21.07 19.34
N GLU A 34 1.14 22.33 19.71
CA GLU A 34 1.53 23.51 18.92
C GLU A 34 1.00 23.47 17.46
N VAL A 35 -0.25 23.01 17.30
CA VAL A 35 -0.93 22.93 16.00
C VAL A 35 -2.26 23.69 16.05
N SER A 36 -2.82 23.98 14.87
CA SER A 36 -4.19 24.50 14.80
C SER A 36 -5.22 23.39 15.03
N GLU A 37 -6.39 23.76 15.57
CA GLU A 37 -7.53 22.82 15.69
C GLU A 37 -7.92 22.23 14.33
N ASN A 38 -7.85 23.02 13.25
CA ASN A 38 -8.07 22.52 11.89
C ASN A 38 -7.08 21.43 11.49
N THR A 39 -5.81 21.54 11.91
CA THR A 39 -4.81 20.48 11.65
C THR A 39 -5.15 19.22 12.42
N LEU A 40 -5.58 19.34 13.69
CA LEU A 40 -6.01 18.22 14.50
C LEU A 40 -7.26 17.53 13.92
N TYR A 41 -8.25 18.29 13.45
CA TYR A 41 -9.42 17.74 12.78
C TYR A 41 -9.07 17.05 11.46
N ARG A 42 -8.16 17.63 10.66
CA ARG A 42 -7.66 16.96 9.46
C ARG A 42 -7.02 15.62 9.78
N TRP A 43 -6.21 15.53 10.84
CA TRP A 43 -5.63 14.25 11.27
C TRP A 43 -6.67 13.24 11.71
N ARG A 44 -7.73 13.68 12.39
CA ARG A 44 -8.85 12.81 12.77
C ARG A 44 -9.51 12.23 11.51
N ASP A 45 -9.79 13.06 10.52
CA ASP A 45 -10.47 12.64 9.30
C ASP A 45 -9.59 11.68 8.48
N GLU A 46 -8.29 11.98 8.34
CA GLU A 46 -7.31 11.09 7.71
C GLU A 46 -7.19 9.75 8.45
N PHE A 47 -7.18 9.77 9.78
CA PHE A 47 -7.10 8.55 10.61
C PHE A 47 -8.33 7.66 10.47
N LEU A 48 -9.53 8.26 10.49
CA LEU A 48 -10.79 7.52 10.34
C LEU A 48 -10.92 6.94 8.93
N ALA A 49 -10.65 7.72 7.89
CA ALA A 49 -10.70 7.25 6.51
C ALA A 49 -9.68 6.12 6.26
N GLY A 50 -8.44 6.27 6.76
CA GLY A 50 -7.44 5.22 6.67
C GLY A 50 -7.81 3.95 7.45
N GLY A 51 -8.42 4.11 8.63
CA GLY A 51 -8.94 3.01 9.42
C GLY A 51 -10.07 2.25 8.71
N GLU A 52 -11.02 2.97 8.14
CA GLU A 52 -12.12 2.38 7.36
C GLU A 52 -11.61 1.63 6.12
N GLN A 53 -10.69 2.23 5.36
CA GLN A 53 -10.06 1.55 4.21
C GLN A 53 -9.31 0.29 4.63
N ALA A 54 -8.58 0.33 5.76
CA ALA A 54 -7.85 -0.82 6.27
C ALA A 54 -8.75 -1.95 6.79
N LEU A 55 -9.97 -1.62 7.23
CA LEU A 55 -10.99 -2.59 7.66
C LEU A 55 -11.79 -3.14 6.47
N ALA A 56 -12.07 -2.31 5.45
CA ALA A 56 -12.81 -2.69 4.25
C ALA A 56 -11.96 -3.54 3.30
N ALA A 57 -10.69 -3.18 3.12
CA ALA A 57 -9.71 -4.11 2.56
C ALA A 57 -9.55 -5.23 3.58
N LYS A 58 -9.78 -6.49 3.22
CA LYS A 58 -9.42 -7.65 4.05
C LYS A 58 -7.89 -7.69 4.25
N GLY A 59 -7.32 -6.78 5.05
CA GLY A 59 -5.89 -6.62 5.31
C GLY A 59 -5.05 -6.20 4.08
N PRO A 60 -4.27 -5.11 4.15
CA PRO A 60 -3.29 -4.73 3.10
C PRO A 60 -2.27 -5.84 2.80
N LYS A 61 -1.90 -6.62 3.82
CA LYS A 61 -0.92 -7.72 3.68
C LYS A 61 -1.47 -8.93 2.94
N ALA A 62 -2.78 -9.19 2.99
CA ALA A 62 -3.35 -10.31 2.26
C ALA A 62 -3.38 -10.02 0.76
N ASN A 63 -3.83 -8.82 0.36
CA ASN A 63 -3.95 -8.50 -1.07
C ASN A 63 -2.60 -8.27 -1.76
N GLN A 64 -1.66 -7.53 -1.17
CA GLN A 64 -0.36 -7.31 -1.82
C GLN A 64 0.46 -8.58 -1.95
N HIS A 65 0.46 -9.45 -0.93
CA HIS A 65 1.13 -10.74 -1.00
C HIS A 65 0.48 -11.66 -2.03
N ASN A 66 -0.86 -11.70 -2.06
CA ASN A 66 -1.61 -12.47 -3.06
C ASN A 66 -1.38 -11.96 -4.48
N GLU A 67 -1.25 -10.65 -4.68
CA GLU A 67 -0.94 -10.07 -5.99
C GLU A 67 0.50 -10.37 -6.40
N LEU A 68 1.47 -10.23 -5.49
CA LEU A 68 2.87 -10.58 -5.76
C LEU A 68 2.98 -12.06 -6.15
N GLU A 69 2.38 -12.96 -5.38
CA GLU A 69 2.38 -14.41 -5.64
C GLU A 69 1.68 -14.74 -6.98
N ARG A 70 0.59 -14.01 -7.30
CA ARG A 70 -0.08 -14.14 -8.60
C ARG A 70 0.81 -13.67 -9.75
N TYR A 71 1.54 -12.58 -9.59
CA TYR A 71 2.45 -12.08 -10.62
C TYR A 71 3.66 -13.01 -10.79
N GLU A 72 4.22 -13.54 -9.71
CA GLU A 72 5.30 -14.54 -9.75
C GLU A 72 4.86 -15.82 -10.48
N LYS A 73 3.66 -16.35 -10.20
CA LYS A 73 3.12 -17.51 -10.92
C LYS A 73 2.96 -17.24 -12.42
N LYS A 74 2.43 -16.06 -12.79
CA LYS A 74 2.30 -15.67 -14.19
C LYS A 74 3.64 -15.53 -14.90
N LEU A 75 4.67 -15.02 -14.22
CA LEU A 75 6.02 -14.93 -14.79
C LEU A 75 6.60 -16.32 -15.04
N ALA A 76 6.52 -17.22 -14.06
CA ALA A 76 7.00 -18.60 -14.21
C ALA A 76 6.30 -19.34 -15.36
N GLU A 77 4.99 -19.18 -15.50
CA GLU A 77 4.22 -19.78 -16.61
C GLU A 77 4.68 -19.22 -17.97
N ARG A 78 4.90 -17.91 -18.07
CA ARG A 78 5.40 -17.30 -19.32
C ARG A 78 6.81 -17.74 -19.66
N ASP A 79 7.70 -17.87 -18.69
CA ASP A 79 9.07 -18.34 -18.90
C ASP A 79 9.09 -19.78 -19.42
N GLN A 80 8.21 -20.64 -18.90
CA GLN A 80 8.04 -22.01 -19.41
C GLN A 80 7.59 -22.01 -20.87
N VAL A 81 6.54 -21.25 -21.21
CA VAL A 81 6.03 -21.14 -22.59
C VAL A 81 7.11 -20.61 -23.54
N ILE A 82 7.89 -19.62 -23.11
CA ILE A 82 9.03 -19.10 -23.90
C ILE A 82 10.07 -20.21 -24.13
N GLY A 83 10.39 -21.00 -23.11
CA GLY A 83 11.30 -22.13 -23.22
C GLY A 83 10.83 -23.17 -24.24
N GLU A 84 9.57 -23.58 -24.14
CA GLU A 84 8.93 -24.53 -25.08
C GLU A 84 8.95 -24.00 -26.52
N LEU A 85 8.56 -22.74 -26.72
CA LEU A 85 8.59 -22.09 -28.03
C LEU A 85 10.01 -21.94 -28.59
N THR A 86 11.00 -21.73 -27.72
CA THR A 86 12.41 -21.61 -28.14
C THR A 86 12.94 -22.95 -28.65
N ILE A 87 12.61 -24.06 -27.98
CA ILE A 87 12.98 -25.41 -28.42
C ILE A 87 12.27 -25.74 -29.74
N ALA A 88 10.96 -25.49 -29.82
CA ALA A 88 10.18 -25.73 -31.03
C ALA A 88 10.74 -24.96 -32.24
N ASN A 89 11.05 -23.67 -32.06
CA ASN A 89 11.68 -22.86 -33.11
C ASN A 89 13.05 -23.40 -33.53
N ARG A 90 13.86 -23.88 -32.58
CA ARG A 90 15.18 -24.46 -32.90
C ARG A 90 15.05 -25.74 -33.71
N ILE A 91 14.09 -26.61 -33.38
CA ILE A 91 13.82 -27.84 -34.12
C ILE A 91 13.31 -27.52 -35.53
N LEU A 92 12.33 -26.62 -35.64
CA LEU A 92 11.78 -26.19 -36.92
C LEU A 92 12.85 -25.60 -37.84
N LYS A 93 13.74 -24.76 -37.31
CA LYS A 93 14.90 -24.24 -38.07
C LYS A 93 15.84 -25.35 -38.53
N LYS A 94 16.12 -26.35 -37.71
CA LYS A 94 16.97 -27.49 -38.11
C LYS A 94 16.32 -28.35 -39.20
N LEU A 95 15.00 -28.56 -39.12
CA LEU A 95 14.23 -29.25 -40.15
C LEU A 95 14.19 -28.47 -41.46
N SER A 96 13.96 -27.15 -41.41
CA SER A 96 13.93 -26.30 -42.60
C SER A 96 15.30 -26.17 -43.27
N ASP A 97 16.38 -26.18 -42.48
CA ASP A 97 17.76 -26.09 -42.97
C ASP A 97 18.30 -27.44 -43.49
N GLY A 98 17.50 -28.52 -43.43
CA GLY A 98 17.89 -29.85 -43.93
C GLY A 98 19.02 -30.54 -43.15
N ARG A 99 19.21 -30.20 -41.87
CA ARG A 99 20.34 -30.68 -41.02
C ARG A 99 19.94 -31.74 -39.98
N LEU A 100 18.95 -32.56 -40.29
CA LEU A 100 18.53 -33.69 -39.45
C LEU A 100 18.83 -35.01 -40.13
#